data_AF-A0AAE3FWC9-F1
#
_entry.id   AF-A0AAE3FWC9-F1
#
_cell.length_a   1.000
_cell.length_b   1.000
_cell.length_c   1.000
_cell.angle_alpha   90.00
_cell.angle_beta   90.00
_cell.angle_gamma   90.00
#
_symmetry.space_group_name_H-M   'P 1'
#
loop_
_entity.id
_entity.type
_entity.pdbx_description
1 polymer ?
#
loop_
_entity_poly.entity_id
_entity_poly.type
_entity_poly.pdbx_seq_one_letter_code
_entity_poly.pdbx_strand_id
1 'polypeptide(L)' 'MDRSRFVTLALASFGLIFLSFIIRGTTRIFLPYSISLALAAPIVLLAFGLMCYLFIWGLLDITGIRSID' A
#
# COMPACT_ATOMS: atom_id res chain seq x y z
N MET A 1 -10.59 -6.49 -14.13
CA MET A 1 -9.20 -6.90 -13.77
C MET A 1 -9.32 -8.31 -13.27
N ASP A 2 -8.41 -9.20 -13.61
CA ASP A 2 -8.50 -10.56 -13.09
C ASP A 2 -8.28 -10.58 -11.57
N ARG A 3 -9.03 -11.44 -10.89
CA ARG A 3 -9.03 -11.61 -9.44
C ARG A 3 -7.62 -11.91 -8.91
N SER A 4 -6.86 -12.72 -9.64
CA SER A 4 -5.47 -13.04 -9.30
C SER A 4 -4.60 -11.78 -9.19
N ARG A 5 -4.68 -10.90 -10.20
CA ARG A 5 -3.96 -9.62 -10.18
C ARG A 5 -4.47 -8.67 -9.10
N PHE A 6 -5.78 -8.60 -8.86
CA PHE A 6 -6.33 -7.80 -7.75
C PHE A 6 -5.75 -8.25 -6.41
N VAL A 7 -5.78 -9.55 -6.12
CA VAL A 7 -5.26 -10.13 -4.87
C VAL A 7 -3.75 -9.93 -4.76
N THR A 8 -3.00 -10.12 -5.85
CA THR A 8 -1.55 -9.90 -5.87
C THR A 8 -1.20 -8.45 -5.55
N LEU A 9 -1.93 -7.49 -6.13
CA LEU A 9 -1.75 -6.07 -5.83
C LEU A 9 -2.16 -5.75 -4.39
N ALA A 10 -3.23 -6.34 -3.87
CA ALA A 10 -3.64 -6.16 -2.47
C ALA A 10 -2.56 -6.66 -1.50
N LEU A 11 -1.99 -7.84 -1.77
CA LEU A 11 -0.84 -8.37 -1.04
C LEU A 11 0.38 -7.46 -1.15
N ALA A 12 0.67 -6.92 -2.33
CA ALA A 12 1.74 -5.95 -2.52
C ALA A 12 1.50 -4.66 -1.71
N SER A 13 0.26 -4.14 -1.69
CA SER A 13 -0.12 -2.98 -0.88
C SER A 13 0.16 -3.25 0.60
N PHE A 14 -0.31 -4.38 1.11
CA PHE A 14 -0.10 -4.79 2.49
C PHE A 14 1.40 -4.95 2.81
N GLY A 15 2.15 -5.58 1.91
CA GLY A 15 3.60 -5.74 2.03
C GLY A 15 4.33 -4.40 2.08
N LEU A 16 3.94 -3.42 1.26
CA LEU A 16 4.51 -2.07 1.30
C LEU A 16 4.20 -1.35 2.62
N ILE A 17 2.95 -1.44 3.12
CA ILE A 17 2.59 -0.89 4.44
C ILE A 17 3.47 -1.53 5.53
N PHE A 18 3.58 -2.86 5.53
CA PHE A 18 4.38 -3.59 6.49
C PHE A 18 5.86 -3.20 6.43
N LEU A 19 6.43 -3.12 5.22
CA LEU A 19 7.80 -2.69 5.00
C LEU A 19 8.04 -1.27 5.51
N SER A 20 7.08 -0.37 5.32
CA SER A 20 7.18 1.00 5.84
C SER A 20 7.27 1.04 7.37
N PHE A 21 6.53 0.16 8.06
CA PHE A 21 6.61 0.02 9.51
C PHE A 21 7.94 -0.57 9.96
N ILE A 22 8.46 -1.58 9.25
CA ILE A 22 9.80 -2.13 9.53
C ILE A 22 10.85 -1.02 9.42
N ILE A 23 10.85 -0.27 8.32
CA ILE A 23 11.85 0.79 8.09
C ILE A 23 11.72 1.87 9.16
N ARG A 24 10.51 2.38 9.41
CA ARG A 24 10.31 3.44 10.40
C ARG A 24 10.61 2.97 11.82
N GLY A 25 10.25 1.73 12.15
CA GLY A 25 10.46 1.13 13.46
C GLY A 25 11.94 0.88 13.75
N THR A 26 12.65 0.25 12.81
CA THR A 26 14.08 -0.08 12.96
C THR A 26 14.96 1.15 12.90
N THR A 27 14.72 2.07 11.95
CA THR A 27 15.52 3.28 11.84
C THR A 27 15.39 4.20 13.04
N ARG A 28 14.22 4.25 13.71
CA ARG A 28 14.01 5.11 14.88
C ARG A 28 14.82 4.70 16.10
N ILE A 29 15.38 3.49 16.11
CA ILE A 29 16.33 3.04 17.15
C ILE A 29 17.65 3.81 17.03
N PHE A 30 18.05 4.17 15.81
CA PHE A 30 19.37 4.74 15.53
C PHE A 30 19.33 6.19 15.00
N LEU A 31 18.20 6.62 14.45
CA LEU A 31 18.05 7.89 13.73
C LEU A 31 16.95 8.79 14.36
N PRO A 32 17.07 10.12 14.21
CA PRO A 32 16.00 11.05 14.57
C PRO A 32 14.70 10.79 13.81
N TYR A 33 13.58 11.14 14.46
CA TYR A 33 12.23 10.96 13.93
C TYR A 33 12.06 11.46 12.49
N SER A 34 12.53 12.66 12.18
CA SER A 34 12.36 13.28 10.86
C SER A 34 13.04 12.46 9.76
N ILE A 35 14.19 11.85 10.06
CA ILE A 35 14.91 11.01 9.10
C ILE A 35 14.19 9.67 8.93
N SER A 36 13.81 9.01 10.04
CA SER A 36 13.02 7.78 9.99
C SER A 36 11.70 7.94 9.24
N LEU A 37 11.05 9.10 9.39
CA LEU A 37 9.83 9.44 8.66
C LEU A 37 10.13 9.63 7.16
N ALA A 38 11.15 10.40 6.82
CA ALA A 38 11.51 10.65 5.42
C ALA A 38 11.89 9.36 4.68
N LEU A 39 12.54 8.41 5.35
CA LEU A 39 12.90 7.11 4.78
C LEU A 39 11.67 6.22 4.51
N ALA A 40 10.70 6.22 5.41
CA ALA A 40 9.49 5.43 5.24
C ALA A 40 8.44 6.10 4.32
N ALA A 41 8.46 7.43 4.19
CA ALA A 41 7.44 8.20 3.49
C ALA A 41 7.18 7.76 2.03
N PRO A 42 8.20 7.51 1.17
CA PRO A 42 7.96 7.04 -0.19
C PRO A 42 7.21 5.71 -0.25
N ILE A 43 7.53 4.80 0.67
CA ILE A 43 6.92 3.47 0.73
C ILE A 43 5.47 3.56 1.21
N VAL A 44 5.21 4.37 2.25
CA VAL A 44 3.84 4.65 2.71
C VAL A 44 3.03 5.30 1.59
N LEU A 45 3.60 6.25 0.86
CA LEU A 45 2.92 6.94 -0.24
C LEU A 45 2.53 5.96 -1.36
N LEU A 46 3.46 5.09 -1.77
CA LEU A 46 3.19 4.05 -2.77
C LEU A 46 2.11 3.09 -2.28
N ALA A 47 2.20 2.64 -1.02
CA ALA A 47 1.23 1.76 -0.42
C ALA A 47 -0.17 2.37 -0.37
N PHE A 48 -0.26 3.65 0.03
CA PHE A 48 -1.50 4.40 0.10
C PHE A 48 -2.11 4.61 -1.28
N GLY A 49 -1.29 4.99 -2.27
CA GLY A 49 -1.74 5.15 -3.65
C GLY A 49 -2.30 3.85 -4.22
N LEU A 50 -1.60 2.73 -3.98
CA LEU A 50 -2.03 1.42 -4.43
C LEU A 50 -3.31 0.95 -3.71
N MET A 51 -3.43 1.23 -2.41
CA MET A 51 -4.67 0.99 -1.65
C MET A 51 -5.84 1.80 -2.21
N CYS A 52 -5.65 3.10 -2.48
CA CYS A 52 -6.70 3.94 -3.09
C CYS A 52 -7.12 3.42 -4.46
N TYR A 53 -6.15 3.01 -5.28
CA TYR A 53 -6.41 2.41 -6.59
C TYR A 53 -7.28 1.14 -6.48
N LEU A 54 -6.93 0.23 -5.56
CA LEU A 54 -7.70 -0.99 -5.33
C LEU A 54 -9.09 -0.71 -4.75
N PHE A 55 -9.19 0.27 -3.85
CA PHE A 55 -10.45 0.69 -3.27
C PHE A 55 -11.42 1.22 -4.34
N ILE A 56 -10.94 2.08 -5.24
CA ILE A 56 -11.73 2.56 -6.39
C ILE A 56 -12.16 1.39 -7.27
N TRP A 57 -11.27 0.45 -7.57
CA TRP A 57 -11.61 -0.74 -8.35
C TRP A 57 -12.67 -1.61 -7.67
N GLY A 58 -12.57 -1.83 -6.37
CA GLY A 58 -13.60 -2.55 -5.61
C GLY A 58 -14.95 -1.83 -5.61
N LEU A 59 -14.96 -0.50 -5.55
CA LEU A 59 -16.18 0.29 -5.70
C LEU A 59 -16.80 0.13 -7.09
N LEU A 60 -15.99 0.17 -8.14
CA LEU A 60 -16.46 -0.03 -9.52
C LEU A 60 -17.04 -1.44 -9.74
N ASP A 61 -16.49 -2.44 -9.08
CA ASP A 61 -16.99 -3.82 -9.10
C ASP A 61 -18.33 -3.95 -8.38
N ILE A 62 -18.42 -3.45 -7.15
CA ILE A 62 -19.66 -3.47 -6.35
C ILE A 62 -20.79 -2.68 -7.01
N THR A 63 -20.47 -1.57 -7.68
CA THR A 63 -21.45 -0.76 -8.43
C THR A 63 -21.79 -1.33 -9.81
N GLY A 64 -21.13 -2.41 -10.24
CA GLY A 64 -21.36 -3.06 -11.53
C GLY A 64 -20.84 -2.27 -12.74
N ILE A 65 -20.09 -1.18 -12.53
CA ILE A 65 -19.50 -0.37 -13.60
C ILE A 65 -18.35 -1.12 -14.27
N ARG A 66 -17.55 -1.87 -13.49
CA ARG A 66 -16.43 -2.65 -14.02
C ARG A 66 -16.09 -3.83 -13.12
N SER A 67 -16.08 -5.05 -13.68
CA SER A 67 -15.86 -6.26 -12.89
C SER A 67 -14.40 -6.57 -12.57
N ILE A 68 -14.24 -7.24 -11.43
CA ILE A 68 -13.06 -8.02 -11.07
C ILE A 68 -13.36 -9.49 -11.37
N ASP A 69 -12.80 -9.99 -12.47
CA ASP A 69 -13.11 -11.30 -13.07
C ASP A 69 -12.32 -12.44 -12.41
#